data_AF-A0AAV3YEB3-F1
#
_entry.id   AF-A0AAV3YEB3-F1
#
_cell.length_a   1.000
_cell.length_b   1.000
_cell.length_c   1.000
_cell.angle_alpha   90.00
_cell.angle_beta   90.00
_cell.angle_gamma   90.00
#
_symmetry.space_group_name_H-M   'P 1'
#
loop_
_entity.id
_entity.type
_entity.pdbx_description
1 polymer ?
#
loop_
_entity_poly.entity_id
_entity_poly.type
_entity_poly.pdbx_seq_one_letter_code
_entity_poly.pdbx_strand_id
1 'polypeptide(L)' 'MCCPFSIKLRASQDGDKLIVTSVNDEHNHDVSEATFRHLPHQRKMNAQQKEQVKTMLQMNANKKLVQQHIRKETG' A
#
# COMPACT_ATOMS: atom_id res chain seq x y z
N MET A 1 -15.52 -8.08 10.72
CA MET A 1 -15.27 -7.36 11.99
C MET A 1 -14.33 -6.21 11.70
N CYS A 2 -14.59 -5.02 12.23
CA CYS A 2 -13.70 -3.87 12.03
C CYS A 2 -12.68 -3.82 13.19
N CYS A 3 -11.39 -3.70 12.88
CA CYS A 3 -10.35 -3.53 13.88
C CYS A 3 -10.42 -2.11 14.49
N PRO A 4 -10.31 -1.95 15.83
CA PRO A 4 -10.35 -0.63 16.46
C PRO A 4 -9.03 0.15 16.35
N PHE A 5 -7.95 -0.48 15.89
CA PHE A 5 -6.64 0.15 15.68
C PHE A 5 -6.74 1.40 14.82
N SER A 6 -6.16 2.52 15.26
CA SER A 6 -6.10 3.74 14.46
C SER A 6 -4.91 4.63 14.83
N ILE A 7 -4.33 5.28 13.82
CA ILE A 7 -3.31 6.31 13.99
C ILE A 7 -3.84 7.58 13.32
N LYS A 8 -3.97 8.66 14.07
CA LYS A 8 -4.38 9.97 13.57
C LYS A 8 -3.16 10.87 13.44
N LEU A 9 -2.99 11.44 12.25
CA LEU A 9 -1.90 12.35 11.90
C LEU A 9 -2.47 13.72 11.56
N ARG A 10 -1.74 14.78 11.89
CA ARG A 10 -2.02 16.15 11.46
C ARG A 10 -0.73 16.80 10.98
N ALA A 11 -0.80 17.70 10.01
CA ALA A 11 0.34 18.55 9.69
C ALA A 11 0.76 19.40 10.91
N SER A 12 2.06 19.66 11.06
CA SER A 12 2.57 20.65 11.99
C SER A 12 2.01 22.03 11.67
N GLN A 13 2.05 22.96 12.63
CA GLN A 13 1.60 24.34 12.38
C GLN A 13 2.34 24.96 11.18
N ASP A 14 3.63 24.64 11.04
CA ASP A 14 4.47 25.11 9.94
C ASP A 14 4.28 24.33 8.62
N GLY A 15 3.49 23.25 8.63
CA GLY A 15 3.22 22.40 7.45
C GLY A 15 4.34 21.43 7.04
N ASP A 16 5.55 21.56 7.59
CA ASP A 16 6.71 20.76 7.20
C ASP A 16 6.69 19.28 7.66
N LYS A 17 5.93 18.96 8.71
CA LYS A 17 5.97 17.64 9.35
C LYS A 17 4.57 17.08 9.59
N LEU A 18 4.47 15.77 9.74
CA LEU A 18 3.28 15.11 10.26
C LEU A 18 3.47 14.80 11.75
N ILE A 19 2.51 15.18 12.56
CA ILE A 19 2.47 14.96 14.01
C ILE A 19 1.39 13.92 14.30
N VAL A 20 1.73 12.93 15.11
CA VAL A 20 0.78 11.95 15.63
C VAL A 20 -0.08 12.60 16.70
N THR A 21 -1.38 12.72 16.46
CA THR A 21 -2.33 13.34 17.40
C THR A 21 -3.02 12.34 18.32
N SER A 22 -3.15 11.09 17.89
CA SER A 22 -3.81 10.03 18.66
C SER A 22 -3.44 8.67 18.07
N VAL A 23 -3.22 7.70 18.96
CA VAL A 23 -2.99 6.30 18.62
C VAL A 23 -3.96 5.46 19.45
N ASN A 24 -4.69 4.58 18.80
CA ASN A 24 -5.36 3.45 19.43
C ASN A 24 -4.66 2.18 18.97
N ASP A 25 -3.99 1.48 19.88
CA ASP A 25 -3.21 0.26 19.58
C ASP A 25 -3.95 -1.03 19.97
N GLU A 26 -5.26 -0.95 20.19
CA GLU A 26 -6.08 -2.12 20.46
C GLU A 26 -6.42 -2.86 19.16
N HIS A 27 -6.34 -4.19 19.21
CA HIS A 27 -6.73 -5.08 18.12
C HIS A 27 -7.75 -6.09 18.63
N ASN A 28 -8.77 -6.38 17.84
CA ASN A 28 -9.76 -7.42 18.14
C ASN A 28 -9.50 -8.72 17.35
N HIS A 29 -8.26 -8.88 16.87
CA HIS A 29 -7.77 -10.03 16.12
C HIS A 29 -6.26 -10.16 16.35
N ASP A 30 -5.69 -11.32 16.01
CA ASP A 30 -4.25 -11.54 16.11
C ASP A 30 -3.47 -10.65 15.15
N VAL A 31 -2.30 -10.19 15.61
CA VAL A 31 -1.31 -9.46 14.81
C VAL A 31 -0.08 -10.35 14.65
N SER A 32 0.20 -10.77 13.41
CA SER A 32 1.31 -11.69 13.11
C SER A 32 2.07 -11.22 11.89
N GLU A 33 3.36 -10.96 12.06
CA GLU A 33 4.26 -10.59 10.97
C GLU A 33 4.37 -11.71 9.93
N ALA A 34 4.43 -12.97 10.38
CA ALA A 34 4.47 -14.12 9.50
C ALA A 34 3.22 -14.18 8.60
N THR A 35 2.03 -13.93 9.16
CA THR A 35 0.79 -13.86 8.39
C THR A 35 0.81 -12.68 7.43
N PHE A 36 1.25 -11.50 7.89
CA PHE A 36 1.34 -10.29 7.07
C PHE A 36 2.23 -10.49 5.82
N ARG A 37 3.38 -11.15 5.96
CA ARG A 37 4.31 -11.43 4.85
C ARG A 37 3.70 -12.30 3.74
N HIS A 38 2.66 -13.08 4.04
CA HIS A 38 1.95 -13.90 3.06
C HIS A 38 0.69 -13.23 2.50
N LEU A 39 0.28 -12.07 3.04
CA LEU A 39 -0.84 -11.31 2.48
C LEU A 39 -0.45 -10.75 1.10
N PRO A 40 -1.38 -10.69 0.15
CA PRO A 40 -1.12 -10.00 -1.10
C PRO A 40 -0.76 -8.55 -0.78
N HIS A 41 0.42 -8.08 -1.21
CA HIS A 41 0.74 -6.66 -1.17
C HIS A 41 -0.24 -5.92 -2.09
N GLN A 42 -1.33 -5.38 -1.51
CA GLN A 42 -2.30 -4.55 -2.23
C GLN A 42 -1.77 -3.11 -2.33
N ARG A 43 -0.51 -2.95 -2.76
CA ARG A 43 0.08 -1.63 -2.93
C ARG A 43 -0.61 -0.96 -4.10
N LYS A 44 -1.26 0.16 -3.84
CA LYS A 44 -1.88 0.95 -4.90
C LYS A 44 -0.76 1.47 -5.81
N MET A 45 -0.86 1.17 -7.10
CA MET A 45 0.09 1.70 -8.08
C MET A 45 0.08 3.23 -8.04
N ASN A 46 1.26 3.84 -8.00
CA ASN A 46 1.41 5.28 -8.15
C ASN A 46 1.09 5.72 -9.60
N ALA A 47 0.97 7.02 -9.84
CA ALA A 47 0.57 7.55 -11.14
C ALA A 47 1.54 7.15 -12.27
N GLN A 48 2.85 7.16 -11.99
CA GLN A 48 3.88 6.79 -12.95
C GLN A 48 3.80 5.31 -13.34
N GLN A 49 3.65 4.42 -12.37
CA GLN A 49 3.49 2.98 -12.58
C GLN A 49 2.24 2.68 -13.41
N LYS A 50 1.14 3.41 -13.19
CA LYS A 50 -0.08 3.24 -13.99
C LYS A 50 0.15 3.59 -15.45
N GLU A 51 0.86 4.68 -15.72
CA GLU A 51 1.14 5.08 -17.10
C GLU A 51 2.08 4.08 -17.79
N GLN A 52 3.11 3.59 -17.09
CA GLN A 52 4.00 2.54 -17.60
C GLN A 52 3.23 1.26 -17.97
N VAL A 53 2.37 0.77 -17.07
CA VAL A 53 1.54 -0.42 -17.35
C VAL A 53 0.60 -0.17 -18.52
N LYS A 54 0.00 1.02 -18.60
CA LYS A 54 -0.88 1.40 -19.71
C LYS A 54 -0.13 1.38 -21.04
N THR A 55 1.10 1.90 -21.11
CA THR A 55 1.96 1.81 -22.30
C THR A 55 2.26 0.37 -22.66
N MET A 56 2.65 -0.48 -21.70
CA MET A 56 2.92 -1.91 -21.95
C MET A 56 1.68 -2.63 -22.51
N LEU A 57 0.49 -2.33 -21.96
CA LEU A 57 -0.76 -2.91 -22.45
C LEU A 57 -1.12 -2.43 -23.86
N GLN A 58 -0.86 -1.16 -24.19
CA GLN A 58 -1.04 -0.62 -25.53
C GLN A 58 -0.10 -1.28 -26.55
N MET A 59 1.09 -1.71 -26.13
CA MET A 59 2.03 -2.47 -26.96
C MET A 59 1.67 -3.95 -27.10
N ASN A 60 0.47 -4.36 -26.68
CA ASN A 60 0.01 -5.75 -26.65
C ASN A 60 0.95 -6.69 -25.86
N ALA A 61 1.64 -6.17 -24.84
CA ALA A 61 2.46 -7.00 -23.96
C ALA A 61 1.59 -8.05 -23.24
N ASN A 62 2.18 -9.20 -22.96
CA ASN A 62 1.47 -10.27 -22.28
C ASN A 62 1.06 -9.83 -20.86
N LYS A 63 -0.25 -9.78 -20.62
CA LYS A 63 -0.85 -9.33 -19.36
C LYS A 63 -0.29 -10.04 -18.12
N LYS A 64 -0.01 -11.35 -18.22
CA LYS A 64 0.57 -12.13 -17.11
C LYS A 64 2.00 -11.70 -16.80
N LEU A 65 2.80 -11.43 -17.83
CA LEU A 65 4.17 -10.96 -17.65
C LEU A 65 4.20 -9.55 -17.07
N VAL A 66 3.33 -8.65 -17.53
CA VAL A 66 3.18 -7.31 -16.98
C VAL A 66 2.78 -7.37 -15.50
N GLN A 67 1.81 -8.21 -15.14
CA GLN A 67 1.40 -8.39 -13.75
C GLN A 67 2.54 -8.96 -12.88
N GLN A 68 3.30 -9.93 -13.39
CA GLN A 68 4.44 -10.50 -12.67
C GLN A 68 5.56 -9.48 -12.47
N HIS A 69 5.84 -8.66 -13.49
CA HIS A 69 6.84 -7.59 -13.42
C HIS A 69 6.45 -6.56 -12.36
N ILE A 70 5.21 -6.07 -12.37
CA ILE A 70 4.74 -5.09 -11.39
C ILE A 70 4.78 -5.66 -9.96
N ARG A 71 4.35 -6.91 -9.75
CA ARG A 71 4.46 -7.56 -8.44
C ARG A 71 5.89 -7.66 -7.94
N LYS A 72 6.85 -7.97 -8.82
CA LYS A 72 8.27 -8.04 -8.46
C LYS A 72 8.85 -6.68 -8.09
N GLU A 73 8.45 -5.61 -8.78
CA GLU A 73 8.95 -4.26 -8.52
C GLU A 73 8.34 -3.60 -7.29
N THR A 74 7.06 -3.85 -7.00
CA THR A 74 6.34 -3.15 -5.93
C THR A 74 6.33 -3.86 -4.58
N GLY A 75 6.68 -5.15 -4.57
CA GLY A 75 6.39 -6.09 -3.49
C GLY A 75 4.97 -6.63 -3.61
#